data_AF-A0AAD5LV99-F1
#
_entry.id   AF-A0AAD5LV99-F1
#
_cell.length_a   1.000
_cell.length_b   1.000
_cell.length_c   1.000
_cell.angle_alpha   90.00
_cell.angle_beta   90.00
_cell.angle_gamma   90.00
#
_symmetry.space_group_name_H-M   'P 1'
#
loop_
_entity.id
_entity.type
_entity.pdbx_description
1 polymer ?
#
loop_
_entity_poly.entity_id
_entity_poly.type
_entity_poly.pdbx_seq_one_letter_code
_entity_poly.pdbx_strand_id
1 'polypeptide(L)'
;MPLINETTAWKRLQEHAQVIKATTHLRELLANEARNAALRTEQRGILLDFSRQNATAETLDLLFDLADTAELKKKLAAIAGGVHVNATEDRAVMHMALRAPAGKQMLVDGKDVVPDVHNVLNAIKAFTSAVRSGAKLGATGKPIKNVISIGIGGSYLGPEYVYEALRAEPTAKKAAAGRTLRFLANVDPVDVDRATQGLNPEETMVIVVSKTFTTAETMLNARTLRKWLVDELAARGVSEADAVSKHMIAASSAVPLVEKFGIDKANIFGFWDWVGGRYSVTSAVGILPLALQYGFEICEQFLAGAHDMDVHLLEAPFRQNLPVIMGLLGIWNSSFLGHSSRALLPYAQALLRFSAHIQQVDMESNGKRVTVEGVELPFAAGEINFGEPGTNGQHSFYQLIHQGRVVPCDFIGFCESQNPVHLAGEPVSNHDELMSNFFAQPDALARGKSLKDLEAEGVPAELRQHKLFPGNRPSVSLLFPKLDAFTCGQLLALYEHRTVVQGAIWGLNSFDQWGVELGKVLAKQVRNQLQASRTAQAPVQGFNSSTTYMLNKYLAHK
;
A
#
# COMPACT_ATOMS: atom_id res chain seq x y z
N MET A 1 -29.88 -11.16 -0.56
CA MET A 1 -29.76 -10.96 -2.03
C MET A 1 -29.01 -12.16 -2.60
N PRO A 2 -29.23 -12.55 -3.86
CA PRO A 2 -28.42 -13.57 -4.50
C PRO A 2 -26.93 -13.16 -4.49
N LEU A 3 -26.02 -14.13 -4.55
CA LEU A 3 -24.60 -13.84 -4.69
C LEU A 3 -24.35 -13.12 -6.01
N ILE A 4 -23.31 -12.28 -6.08
CA ILE A 4 -23.04 -11.49 -7.29
C ILE A 4 -22.90 -12.37 -8.54
N ASN A 5 -22.33 -13.58 -8.40
CA ASN A 5 -22.15 -14.53 -9.51
C ASN A 5 -23.45 -15.18 -10.01
N GLU A 6 -24.54 -15.09 -9.26
CA GLU A 6 -25.84 -15.63 -9.64
C GLU A 6 -26.66 -14.64 -10.47
N THR A 7 -26.27 -13.37 -10.44
CA THR A 7 -26.95 -12.27 -11.15
C THR A 7 -26.83 -12.40 -12.66
N THR A 8 -27.81 -11.84 -13.38
CA THR A 8 -27.79 -11.79 -14.85
C THR A 8 -26.59 -10.99 -15.36
N ALA A 9 -26.23 -9.87 -14.71
CA ALA A 9 -25.08 -9.05 -15.10
C ALA A 9 -23.78 -9.85 -15.09
N TRP A 10 -23.54 -10.67 -14.06
CA TRP A 10 -22.37 -11.54 -14.00
C TRP A 10 -22.37 -12.62 -15.09
N LYS A 11 -23.50 -13.30 -15.30
CA LYS A 11 -23.61 -14.35 -16.34
C LYS A 11 -23.36 -13.78 -17.74
N ARG A 12 -23.88 -12.59 -18.04
CA ARG A 12 -23.61 -11.88 -19.30
C ARG A 12 -22.11 -11.60 -19.47
N LEU A 13 -21.41 -11.18 -18.42
CA LEU A 13 -19.96 -11.00 -18.46
C LEU A 13 -19.20 -12.32 -18.65
N GLN A 14 -19.67 -13.43 -18.06
CA GLN A 14 -19.06 -14.75 -18.28
C GLN A 14 -19.18 -15.20 -19.73
N GLU A 15 -20.37 -15.04 -20.33
CA GLU A 15 -20.62 -15.33 -21.75
C GLU A 15 -19.78 -14.42 -22.64
N HIS A 16 -19.79 -13.11 -22.37
CA HIS A 16 -19.00 -12.12 -23.10
C HIS A 16 -17.49 -12.41 -23.04
N ALA A 17 -16.98 -12.86 -21.89
CA ALA A 17 -15.58 -13.23 -21.74
C ALA A 17 -15.17 -14.40 -22.65
N GLN A 18 -16.07 -15.35 -22.93
CA GLN A 18 -15.79 -16.42 -23.90
C GLN A 18 -15.66 -15.85 -25.31
N VAL A 19 -16.54 -14.91 -25.68
CA VAL A 19 -16.48 -14.22 -26.97
C VAL A 19 -15.18 -13.44 -27.10
N ILE A 20 -14.82 -12.63 -26.10
CA ILE A 20 -13.58 -11.84 -26.09
C ILE A 20 -12.35 -12.75 -26.24
N LYS A 21 -12.27 -13.86 -25.48
CA LYS A 21 -11.15 -14.80 -25.56
C LYS A 21 -11.04 -15.47 -26.93
N ALA A 22 -12.15 -15.77 -27.57
CA ALA A 22 -12.18 -16.50 -28.84
C ALA A 22 -11.95 -15.60 -30.06
N THR A 23 -12.36 -14.32 -29.99
CA THR A 23 -12.52 -13.48 -31.19
C THR A 23 -11.65 -12.24 -31.20
N THR A 24 -10.98 -11.89 -30.10
CA THR A 24 -10.26 -10.61 -30.02
C THR A 24 -8.78 -10.78 -29.73
N HIS A 25 -7.99 -9.93 -30.37
CA HIS A 25 -6.62 -9.68 -29.99
C HIS A 25 -6.39 -8.17 -29.85
N LEU A 26 -5.66 -7.76 -28.81
CA LEU A 26 -5.31 -6.35 -28.57
C LEU A 26 -4.68 -5.63 -29.79
N ARG A 27 -3.90 -6.32 -30.65
CA ARG A 27 -3.34 -5.72 -31.87
C ARG A 27 -4.42 -5.20 -32.83
N GLU A 28 -5.57 -5.89 -32.89
CA GLU A 28 -6.70 -5.52 -33.75
C GLU A 28 -7.54 -4.45 -33.07
N LEU A 29 -7.80 -4.60 -31.77
CA LEU A 29 -8.53 -3.61 -30.98
C LEU A 29 -7.83 -2.24 -30.98
N LEU A 30 -6.50 -2.23 -30.94
CA LEU A 30 -5.68 -1.00 -30.98
C LEU A 30 -5.63 -0.33 -32.35
N ALA A 31 -6.06 -1.00 -33.43
CA ALA A 31 -6.18 -0.36 -34.75
C ALA A 31 -7.38 0.60 -34.84
N ASN A 32 -8.31 0.54 -33.87
CA ASN A 32 -9.47 1.42 -33.81
C ASN A 32 -9.17 2.66 -32.94
N GLU A 33 -8.81 3.76 -33.59
CA GLU A 33 -8.48 5.03 -32.90
C GLU A 33 -9.64 5.58 -32.07
N ALA A 34 -10.88 5.48 -32.56
CA ALA A 34 -12.05 5.95 -31.83
C ALA A 34 -12.27 5.17 -30.53
N ARG A 35 -12.09 3.84 -30.56
CA ARG A 35 -12.07 3.02 -29.34
C ARG A 35 -10.95 3.46 -28.40
N ASN A 36 -9.74 3.62 -28.91
CA ASN A 36 -8.59 3.99 -28.07
C ASN A 36 -8.81 5.34 -27.38
N ALA A 37 -9.35 6.33 -28.09
CA ALA A 37 -9.70 7.63 -27.53
C ALA A 37 -10.79 7.54 -26.45
N ALA A 38 -11.79 6.66 -26.63
CA ALA A 38 -12.83 6.42 -25.63
C ALA A 38 -12.35 5.64 -24.39
N LEU A 39 -11.19 4.97 -24.46
CA LEU A 39 -10.56 4.23 -23.37
C LEU A 39 -9.44 5.03 -22.70
N ARG A 40 -9.67 6.33 -22.59
CA ARG A 40 -8.83 7.28 -21.86
C ARG A 40 -9.73 8.16 -21.01
N THR A 41 -9.33 8.38 -19.77
CA THR A 41 -9.97 9.35 -18.89
C THR A 41 -8.89 10.12 -18.14
N GLU A 42 -9.18 11.37 -17.81
CA GLU A 42 -8.25 12.23 -17.10
C GLU A 42 -8.95 12.86 -15.89
N GLN A 43 -8.24 12.93 -14.77
CA GLN A 43 -8.68 13.66 -13.58
C GLN A 43 -7.53 14.50 -13.03
N ARG A 44 -7.68 15.83 -13.04
CA ARG A 44 -6.68 16.81 -12.54
C ARG A 44 -5.24 16.48 -12.95
N GLY A 45 -5.01 16.16 -14.23
CA GLY A 45 -3.69 15.83 -14.77
C GLY A 45 -3.26 14.37 -14.61
N ILE A 46 -4.06 13.52 -13.96
CA ILE A 46 -3.86 12.07 -13.93
C ILE A 46 -4.53 11.47 -15.16
N LEU A 47 -3.72 11.08 -16.16
CA LEU A 47 -4.20 10.36 -17.33
C LEU A 47 -4.23 8.86 -17.05
N LEU A 48 -5.40 8.23 -17.23
CA LEU A 48 -5.56 6.78 -17.26
C LEU A 48 -5.85 6.33 -18.69
N ASP A 49 -4.89 5.64 -19.31
CA ASP A 49 -5.09 4.90 -20.56
C ASP A 49 -5.32 3.42 -20.23
N PHE A 50 -6.49 2.91 -20.62
CA PHE A 50 -6.88 1.50 -20.45
C PHE A 50 -7.30 0.88 -21.78
N SER A 51 -6.82 1.44 -22.89
CA SER A 51 -7.05 0.95 -24.26
C SER A 51 -6.45 -0.44 -24.51
N ARG A 52 -5.41 -0.78 -23.74
CA ARG A 52 -4.70 -2.07 -23.78
C ARG A 52 -5.34 -3.12 -22.87
N GLN A 53 -6.62 -2.97 -22.55
CA GLN A 53 -7.43 -4.01 -21.92
C GLN A 53 -8.14 -4.84 -22.98
N ASN A 54 -8.27 -6.16 -22.73
CA ASN A 54 -9.07 -7.08 -23.54
C ASN A 54 -10.57 -6.79 -23.34
N ALA A 55 -11.01 -5.62 -23.79
CA ALA A 55 -12.32 -5.06 -23.54
C ALA A 55 -12.81 -4.24 -24.74
N THR A 56 -14.08 -4.35 -25.06
CA THR A 56 -14.79 -3.51 -26.05
C THR A 56 -15.67 -2.49 -25.32
N ALA A 57 -16.33 -1.61 -26.07
CA ALA A 57 -17.35 -0.72 -25.49
C ALA A 57 -18.45 -1.51 -24.77
N GLU A 58 -18.90 -2.63 -25.38
CA GLU A 58 -19.86 -3.55 -24.76
C GLU A 58 -19.31 -4.16 -23.46
N THR A 59 -18.02 -4.53 -23.40
CA THR A 59 -17.41 -5.01 -22.15
C THR A 59 -17.55 -3.98 -21.04
N LEU A 60 -17.28 -2.70 -21.33
CA LEU A 60 -17.41 -1.65 -20.33
C LEU A 60 -18.85 -1.44 -19.90
N ASP A 61 -19.79 -1.44 -20.83
CA ASP A 61 -21.22 -1.29 -20.53
C ASP A 61 -21.69 -2.41 -19.59
N LEU A 62 -21.26 -3.65 -19.84
CA LEU A 62 -21.55 -4.79 -18.98
C LEU A 62 -20.87 -4.69 -17.60
N LEU A 63 -19.65 -4.15 -17.52
CA LEU A 63 -18.96 -3.91 -16.25
C LEU A 63 -19.65 -2.82 -15.41
N PHE A 64 -20.15 -1.76 -16.04
CA PHE A 64 -20.93 -0.74 -15.34
C PHE A 64 -22.30 -1.28 -14.90
N ASP A 65 -22.96 -2.11 -15.71
CA ASP A 65 -24.18 -2.84 -15.32
C ASP A 65 -23.94 -3.74 -14.10
N LEU A 66 -22.77 -4.39 -14.02
CA LEU A 66 -22.36 -5.15 -12.84
C LEU A 66 -22.17 -4.25 -11.61
N ALA A 67 -21.54 -3.07 -11.77
CA ALA A 67 -21.36 -2.11 -10.68
C ALA A 67 -22.70 -1.61 -10.11
N ASP A 68 -23.65 -1.32 -11.00
CA ASP A 68 -25.00 -0.91 -10.64
C ASP A 68 -25.77 -2.06 -9.96
N THR A 69 -25.68 -3.27 -10.51
CA THR A 69 -26.26 -4.50 -9.92
C THR A 69 -25.70 -4.77 -8.52
N ALA A 70 -24.43 -4.50 -8.30
CA ALA A 70 -23.76 -4.64 -7.00
C ALA A 70 -24.10 -3.50 -6.01
N GLU A 71 -24.94 -2.54 -6.39
CA GLU A 71 -25.27 -1.32 -5.65
C GLU A 71 -24.02 -0.52 -5.23
N LEU A 72 -22.98 -0.46 -6.08
CA LEU A 72 -21.68 0.12 -5.73
C LEU A 72 -21.81 1.55 -5.18
N LYS A 73 -22.60 2.42 -5.84
CA LYS A 73 -22.79 3.82 -5.41
C LYS A 73 -23.35 3.91 -3.98
N LYS A 74 -24.30 3.05 -3.63
CA LYS A 74 -24.91 2.98 -2.29
C LYS A 74 -23.90 2.49 -1.26
N LYS A 75 -23.08 1.49 -1.60
CA LYS A 75 -22.01 0.98 -0.72
C LYS A 75 -20.94 2.04 -0.45
N LEU A 76 -20.49 2.76 -1.48
CA LEU A 76 -19.55 3.88 -1.33
C LEU A 76 -20.14 5.00 -0.47
N ALA A 77 -21.41 5.35 -0.68
CA ALA A 77 -22.12 6.33 0.16
C ALA A 77 -22.25 5.86 1.62
N ALA A 78 -22.48 4.57 1.86
CA ALA A 78 -22.53 4.00 3.20
C ALA A 78 -21.16 4.10 3.91
N ILE A 79 -20.06 3.82 3.20
CA ILE A 79 -18.70 4.02 3.71
C ILE A 79 -18.50 5.50 4.08
N ALA A 80 -18.75 6.43 3.15
CA ALA A 80 -18.57 7.86 3.40
C ALA A 80 -19.50 8.42 4.49
N GLY A 81 -20.66 7.78 4.70
CA GLY A 81 -21.63 8.11 5.74
C GLY A 81 -21.36 7.48 7.10
N GLY A 82 -20.22 6.77 7.28
CA GLY A 82 -19.85 6.16 8.55
C GLY A 82 -20.71 4.99 8.99
N VAL A 83 -21.42 4.35 8.05
CA VAL A 83 -22.14 3.09 8.32
C VAL A 83 -21.15 2.01 8.72
N HIS A 84 -21.56 1.11 9.61
CA HIS A 84 -20.77 -0.04 10.05
C HIS A 84 -20.67 -1.12 8.97
N VAL A 85 -19.98 -0.80 7.87
CA VAL A 85 -19.79 -1.70 6.72
C VAL A 85 -18.80 -2.83 7.02
N ASN A 86 -17.93 -2.67 8.03
CA ASN A 86 -17.12 -3.75 8.55
C ASN A 86 -17.99 -4.58 9.52
N ALA A 87 -18.92 -5.35 8.95
CA ALA A 87 -19.98 -6.02 9.70
C ALA A 87 -19.45 -7.12 10.64
N THR A 88 -18.32 -7.75 10.32
CA THR A 88 -17.76 -8.84 11.14
C THR A 88 -17.08 -8.35 12.42
N GLU A 89 -16.74 -7.06 12.48
CA GLU A 89 -16.19 -6.39 13.67
C GLU A 89 -17.12 -5.30 14.23
N ASP A 90 -18.28 -5.08 13.60
CA ASP A 90 -19.23 -3.99 13.89
C ASP A 90 -18.56 -2.61 13.96
N ARG A 91 -17.93 -2.19 12.85
CA ARG A 91 -17.20 -0.91 12.79
C ARG A 91 -17.50 -0.11 11.53
N ALA A 92 -17.50 1.21 11.68
CA ALA A 92 -17.34 2.14 10.57
C ALA A 92 -15.96 2.00 9.90
N VAL A 93 -15.85 2.49 8.67
CA VAL A 93 -14.59 2.52 7.90
C VAL A 93 -14.39 3.92 7.35
N MET A 94 -13.56 4.71 8.02
CA MET A 94 -13.58 6.17 7.85
C MET A 94 -12.21 6.79 7.59
N HIS A 95 -11.30 6.07 6.91
CA HIS A 95 -9.98 6.61 6.55
C HIS A 95 -10.05 7.90 5.71
N MET A 96 -11.14 8.14 4.96
CA MET A 96 -11.39 9.41 4.27
C MET A 96 -11.51 10.61 5.24
N ALA A 97 -12.01 10.40 6.47
CA ALA A 97 -12.11 11.46 7.47
C ALA A 97 -10.74 11.98 7.94
N LEU A 98 -9.69 11.16 7.84
CA LEU A 98 -8.32 11.51 8.24
C LEU A 98 -7.71 12.63 7.38
N ARG A 99 -8.27 12.84 6.19
CA ARG A 99 -7.79 13.78 5.17
C ARG A 99 -8.85 14.80 4.76
N ALA A 100 -10.03 14.76 5.40
CA ALA A 100 -11.07 15.74 5.15
C ALA A 100 -10.64 17.15 5.61
N PRO A 101 -10.95 18.21 4.85
CA PRO A 101 -10.61 19.58 5.23
C PRO A 101 -11.38 19.98 6.50
N ALA A 102 -10.81 20.93 7.24
CA ALA A 102 -11.45 21.47 8.44
C ALA A 102 -12.84 22.04 8.08
N GLY A 103 -13.86 21.72 8.89
CA GLY A 103 -15.24 22.12 8.67
C GLY A 103 -16.06 21.20 7.77
N LYS A 104 -15.47 20.21 7.10
CA LYS A 104 -16.24 19.10 6.51
C LYS A 104 -16.81 18.25 7.65
N GLN A 105 -18.09 17.90 7.56
CA GLN A 105 -18.73 17.01 8.52
C GLN A 105 -18.68 15.57 8.02
N MET A 106 -18.22 14.64 8.86
CA MET A 106 -18.28 13.21 8.61
C MET A 106 -18.68 12.50 9.90
N LEU A 107 -19.82 11.82 9.89
CA LEU A 107 -20.42 11.27 11.11
C LEU A 107 -20.05 9.79 11.30
N VAL A 108 -19.73 9.42 12.53
CA VAL A 108 -19.67 8.03 13.02
C VAL A 108 -20.47 7.99 14.31
N ASP A 109 -21.46 7.10 14.42
CA ASP A 109 -22.35 7.00 15.58
C ASP A 109 -22.99 8.35 15.99
N GLY A 110 -23.35 9.16 15.01
CA GLY A 110 -23.93 10.49 15.21
C GLY A 110 -22.96 11.57 15.67
N LYS A 111 -21.67 11.25 15.84
CA LYS A 111 -20.61 12.21 16.19
C LYS A 111 -19.81 12.60 14.96
N ASP A 112 -19.60 13.90 14.76
CA ASP A 112 -18.65 14.39 13.76
C ASP A 112 -17.21 14.08 14.22
N VAL A 113 -16.49 13.28 13.43
CA VAL A 113 -15.13 12.82 13.77
C VAL A 113 -14.05 13.75 13.23
N VAL A 114 -14.38 14.64 12.27
CA VAL A 114 -13.39 15.53 11.64
C VAL A 114 -12.73 16.48 12.66
N PRO A 115 -13.44 17.09 13.63
CA PRO A 115 -12.79 17.89 14.67
C PRO A 115 -11.74 17.12 15.48
N ASP A 116 -12.00 15.85 15.81
CA ASP A 116 -11.04 15.01 16.54
C ASP A 116 -9.80 14.70 15.69
N VAL A 117 -9.99 14.49 14.37
CA VAL A 117 -8.88 14.36 13.42
C VAL A 117 -8.00 15.61 13.42
N HIS A 118 -8.61 16.78 13.26
CA HIS A 118 -7.87 18.04 13.23
C HIS A 118 -7.19 18.36 14.56
N ASN A 119 -7.76 17.96 15.69
CA ASN A 119 -7.10 18.09 17.00
C ASN A 119 -5.78 17.29 17.04
N VAL A 120 -5.77 16.05 16.55
CA VAL A 120 -4.55 15.24 16.46
C VAL A 120 -3.57 15.82 15.46
N LEU A 121 -4.04 16.24 14.28
CA LEU A 121 -3.20 16.89 13.25
C LEU A 121 -2.54 18.16 13.78
N ASN A 122 -3.27 19.01 14.50
CA ASN A 122 -2.75 20.21 15.14
C ASN A 122 -1.71 19.88 16.23
N ALA A 123 -1.95 18.83 17.03
CA ALA A 123 -0.98 18.36 18.01
C ALA A 123 0.32 17.88 17.33
N ILE A 124 0.21 17.13 16.23
CA ILE A 124 1.37 16.70 15.42
C ILE A 124 2.09 17.91 14.85
N LYS A 125 1.37 18.88 14.27
CA LYS A 125 1.95 20.12 13.72
C LYS A 125 2.77 20.86 14.77
N ALA A 126 2.18 21.09 15.95
CA ALA A 126 2.84 21.78 17.06
C ALA A 126 4.07 21.01 17.55
N PHE A 127 3.94 19.70 17.78
CA PHE A 127 5.02 18.87 18.28
C PHE A 127 6.19 18.79 17.29
N THR A 128 5.90 18.50 16.02
CA THR A 128 6.94 18.34 14.99
C THR A 128 7.63 19.66 14.67
N SER A 129 6.91 20.79 14.70
CA SER A 129 7.51 22.13 14.59
C SER A 129 8.47 22.42 15.74
N ALA A 130 8.11 22.07 16.98
CA ALA A 130 8.98 22.25 18.14
C ALA A 130 10.24 21.37 18.06
N VAL A 131 10.12 20.12 17.63
CA VAL A 131 11.27 19.21 17.45
C VAL A 131 12.19 19.71 16.32
N ARG A 132 11.63 20.09 15.17
CA ARG A 132 12.41 20.50 13.98
C ARG A 132 13.10 21.84 14.16
N SER A 133 12.50 22.78 14.90
CA SER A 133 13.10 24.08 15.24
C SER A 133 14.16 23.99 16.34
N GLY A 134 14.26 22.87 17.06
CA GLY A 134 15.12 22.74 18.23
C GLY A 134 14.54 23.33 19.52
N ALA A 135 13.28 23.78 19.53
CA ALA A 135 12.58 24.18 20.76
C ALA A 135 12.32 22.98 21.68
N LYS A 136 12.14 21.78 21.11
CA LYS A 136 12.09 20.51 21.85
C LYS A 136 13.38 19.72 21.59
N LEU A 137 14.20 19.62 22.64
CA LEU A 137 15.50 18.96 22.63
C LEU A 137 15.42 17.57 23.27
N GLY A 138 16.42 16.72 22.99
CA GLY A 138 16.66 15.48 23.70
C GLY A 138 17.07 15.71 25.15
N ALA A 139 17.20 14.64 25.92
CA ALA A 139 17.47 14.66 27.36
C ALA A 139 18.81 15.31 27.73
N THR A 140 19.79 15.34 26.81
CA THR A 140 21.08 16.01 27.01
C THR A 140 21.12 17.44 26.46
N GLY A 141 19.99 17.97 25.99
CA GLY A 141 19.91 19.29 25.35
C GLY A 141 20.34 19.32 23.88
N LYS A 142 20.62 18.17 23.26
CA LYS A 142 20.92 18.09 21.82
C LYS A 142 19.65 18.08 20.96
N PRO A 143 19.68 18.65 19.75
CA PRO A 143 18.54 18.62 18.83
C PRO A 143 18.27 17.20 18.34
N ILE A 144 16.99 16.82 18.26
CA ILE A 144 16.57 15.53 17.70
C ILE A 144 16.63 15.58 16.18
N LYS A 145 17.48 14.75 15.58
CA LYS A 145 17.70 14.65 14.13
C LYS A 145 17.35 13.27 13.58
N ASN A 146 17.36 12.25 14.42
CA ASN A 146 17.11 10.88 14.03
C ASN A 146 15.78 10.41 14.61
N VAL A 147 15.02 9.67 13.82
CA VAL A 147 13.76 9.07 14.21
C VAL A 147 13.77 7.60 13.84
N ILE A 148 13.41 6.74 14.79
CA ILE A 148 13.13 5.32 14.52
C ILE A 148 11.63 5.10 14.75
N SER A 149 10.90 4.76 13.69
CA SER A 149 9.48 4.41 13.77
C SER A 149 9.32 2.90 13.86
N ILE A 150 8.82 2.42 14.99
CA ILE A 150 8.56 0.99 15.24
C ILE A 150 7.12 0.67 14.84
N GLY A 151 6.94 -0.27 13.94
CA GLY A 151 5.61 -0.70 13.50
C GLY A 151 5.70 -1.84 12.48
N ILE A 152 4.70 -2.71 12.42
CA ILE A 152 4.64 -3.81 11.46
C ILE A 152 3.36 -3.75 10.62
N GLY A 153 3.42 -4.29 9.40
CA GLY A 153 2.31 -4.23 8.43
C GLY A 153 1.88 -2.79 8.17
N GLY A 154 0.60 -2.50 8.43
CA GLY A 154 0.01 -1.20 8.11
C GLY A 154 0.58 -0.04 8.94
N SER A 155 1.24 -0.35 10.06
CA SER A 155 1.91 0.64 10.90
C SER A 155 3.25 1.13 10.31
N TYR A 156 3.72 0.57 9.19
CA TYR A 156 4.97 0.97 8.55
C TYR A 156 4.94 0.99 7.02
N LEU A 157 4.24 0.06 6.36
CA LEU A 157 4.31 -0.08 4.89
C LEU A 157 3.88 1.18 4.14
N GLY A 158 2.75 1.77 4.53
CA GLY A 158 2.28 3.05 3.97
C GLY A 158 3.25 4.20 4.30
N PRO A 159 3.62 4.42 5.57
CA PRO A 159 4.62 5.43 5.94
C PRO A 159 5.96 5.31 5.20
N GLU A 160 6.49 4.10 5.02
CA GLU A 160 7.76 3.86 4.32
C GLU A 160 7.62 4.10 2.81
N TYR A 161 6.48 3.72 2.22
CA TYR A 161 6.14 4.08 0.84
C TYR A 161 6.21 5.61 0.63
N VAL A 162 5.50 6.39 1.46
CA VAL A 162 5.46 7.86 1.30
C VAL A 162 6.83 8.47 1.59
N TYR A 163 7.57 7.92 2.57
CA TYR A 163 8.93 8.34 2.85
C TYR A 163 9.84 8.18 1.63
N GLU A 164 9.93 6.99 1.03
CA GLU A 164 10.79 6.80 -0.14
C GLU A 164 10.30 7.60 -1.35
N ALA A 165 8.99 7.74 -1.54
CA ALA A 165 8.39 8.51 -2.63
C ALA A 165 8.79 10.00 -2.61
N LEU A 166 8.93 10.59 -1.42
CA LEU A 166 9.24 12.01 -1.25
C LEU A 166 10.72 12.29 -0.95
N ARG A 167 11.52 11.25 -0.69
CA ARG A 167 12.93 11.38 -0.30
C ARG A 167 13.78 12.18 -1.28
N ALA A 168 13.51 12.04 -2.58
CA ALA A 168 14.24 12.75 -3.63
C ALA A 168 13.48 13.97 -4.20
N GLU A 169 12.22 14.21 -3.83
CA GLU A 169 11.47 15.38 -4.26
C GLU A 169 12.16 16.66 -3.75
N PRO A 170 12.44 17.67 -4.60
CA PRO A 170 13.30 18.80 -4.22
C PRO A 170 12.89 19.54 -2.94
N THR A 171 11.60 19.78 -2.75
CA THR A 171 11.07 20.51 -1.59
C THR A 171 11.21 19.69 -0.31
N ALA A 172 10.79 18.43 -0.36
CA ALA A 172 10.88 17.47 0.74
C ALA A 172 12.32 17.13 1.10
N LYS A 173 13.18 16.89 0.11
CA LYS A 173 14.62 16.67 0.29
C LYS A 173 15.27 17.84 1.02
N LYS A 174 14.95 19.08 0.63
CA LYS A 174 15.44 20.27 1.33
C LYS A 174 14.93 20.35 2.76
N ALA A 175 13.64 20.08 2.98
CA ALA A 175 13.04 20.10 4.31
C ALA A 175 13.55 18.98 5.24
N ALA A 176 14.05 17.88 4.67
CA ALA A 176 14.63 16.74 5.37
C ALA A 176 16.16 16.85 5.60
N ALA A 177 16.81 17.93 5.15
CA ALA A 177 18.25 18.08 5.25
C ALA A 177 18.76 17.90 6.70
N GLY A 178 19.74 17.01 6.88
CA GLY A 178 20.31 16.71 8.19
C GLY A 178 19.41 15.88 9.12
N ARG A 179 18.33 15.29 8.62
CA ARG A 179 17.40 14.44 9.38
C ARG A 179 17.34 13.03 8.82
N THR A 180 17.17 12.06 9.71
CA THR A 180 17.09 10.65 9.36
C THR A 180 15.82 10.04 9.93
N LEU A 181 15.06 9.33 9.10
CA LEU A 181 13.96 8.47 9.52
C LEU A 181 14.29 7.03 9.14
N ARG A 182 14.15 6.10 10.08
CA ARG A 182 14.27 4.65 9.87
C ARG A 182 13.02 3.94 10.37
N PHE A 183 12.71 2.82 9.74
CA PHE A 183 11.61 1.95 10.13
C PHE A 183 12.17 0.67 10.75
N LEU A 184 11.64 0.30 11.92
CA LEU A 184 11.94 -0.96 12.61
C LEU A 184 10.67 -1.80 12.63
N ALA A 185 10.62 -2.82 11.78
CA ALA A 185 9.39 -3.60 11.55
C ALA A 185 9.52 -5.04 12.01
N ASN A 186 10.60 -5.72 11.61
CA ASN A 186 10.77 -7.14 11.90
C ASN A 186 11.18 -7.34 13.37
N VAL A 187 10.74 -8.44 13.98
CA VAL A 187 11.16 -8.85 15.34
C VAL A 187 12.54 -9.49 15.34
N ASP A 188 13.06 -9.84 14.16
CA ASP A 188 14.45 -10.25 13.97
C ASP A 188 15.40 -9.15 14.52
N PRO A 189 16.29 -9.47 15.48
CA PRO A 189 17.22 -8.48 16.05
C PRO A 189 18.17 -7.85 15.02
N VAL A 190 18.36 -8.44 13.84
CA VAL A 190 19.09 -7.80 12.74
C VAL A 190 18.43 -6.48 12.31
N ASP A 191 17.10 -6.38 12.37
CA ASP A 191 16.39 -5.14 12.02
C ASP A 191 16.63 -4.04 13.08
N VAL A 192 16.80 -4.43 14.36
CA VAL A 192 17.21 -3.51 15.44
C VAL A 192 18.62 -2.98 15.20
N ASP A 193 19.56 -3.85 14.86
CA ASP A 193 20.93 -3.47 14.52
C ASP A 193 20.94 -2.47 13.35
N ARG A 194 20.26 -2.80 12.25
CA ARG A 194 20.11 -1.90 11.08
C ARG A 194 19.45 -0.57 11.45
N ALA A 195 18.41 -0.59 12.28
CA ALA A 195 17.71 0.61 12.70
C ALA A 195 18.58 1.52 13.56
N THR A 196 19.45 0.98 14.42
CA THR A 196 20.27 1.75 15.36
C THR A 196 21.66 2.09 14.84
N GLN A 197 22.15 1.39 13.80
CA GLN A 197 23.52 1.50 13.31
C GLN A 197 23.93 2.96 12.99
N GLY A 198 24.98 3.43 13.67
CA GLY A 198 25.55 4.76 13.47
C GLY A 198 24.71 5.92 13.98
N LEU A 199 23.59 5.67 14.68
CA LEU A 199 22.78 6.75 15.27
C LEU A 199 23.31 7.15 16.64
N ASN A 200 23.31 8.46 16.89
CA ASN A 200 23.58 9.01 18.21
C ASN A 200 22.30 8.98 19.07
N PRO A 201 22.25 8.23 20.19
CA PRO A 201 21.06 8.12 21.04
C PRO A 201 20.61 9.47 21.61
N GLU A 202 21.53 10.41 21.86
CA GLU A 202 21.19 11.77 22.34
C GLU A 202 20.42 12.62 21.32
N GLU A 203 20.47 12.26 20.04
CA GLU A 203 19.79 12.96 18.94
C GLU A 203 18.68 12.10 18.32
N THR A 204 18.33 10.96 18.94
CA THR A 204 17.41 9.96 18.40
C THR A 204 16.10 9.90 19.17
N MET A 205 14.97 9.97 18.46
CA MET A 205 13.63 9.76 19.01
C MET A 205 13.03 8.47 18.45
N VAL A 206 12.31 7.74 19.28
CA VAL A 206 11.63 6.50 18.94
C VAL A 206 10.13 6.72 18.96
N ILE A 207 9.45 6.31 17.89
CA ILE A 207 8.00 6.33 17.77
C ILE A 207 7.50 4.89 17.87
N VAL A 208 6.65 4.59 18.83
CA VAL A 208 5.99 3.29 18.92
C VAL A 208 4.62 3.38 18.25
N VAL A 209 4.45 2.73 17.10
CA VAL A 209 3.22 2.74 16.32
C VAL A 209 2.51 1.39 16.46
N SER A 210 1.43 1.36 17.23
CA SER A 210 0.61 0.17 17.39
C SER A 210 -0.78 0.54 17.90
N LYS A 211 -1.82 0.13 17.16
CA LYS A 211 -3.22 0.36 17.53
C LYS A 211 -3.54 -0.18 18.91
N THR A 212 -3.26 -1.46 19.12
CA THR A 212 -3.57 -2.15 20.39
C THR A 212 -2.47 -1.98 21.43
N PHE A 213 -1.27 -1.57 21.03
CA PHE A 213 -0.07 -1.53 21.88
C PHE A 213 0.27 -2.89 22.53
N THR A 214 -0.13 -3.98 21.87
CA THR A 214 0.08 -5.37 22.31
C THR A 214 0.69 -6.27 21.25
N THR A 215 0.90 -5.78 20.02
CA THR A 215 1.53 -6.53 18.92
C THR A 215 2.89 -7.07 19.37
N ALA A 216 3.09 -8.39 19.30
CA ALA A 216 4.20 -9.06 19.96
C ALA A 216 5.56 -8.54 19.47
N GLU A 217 5.69 -8.42 18.15
CA GLU A 217 6.87 -7.93 17.43
C GLU A 217 7.17 -6.47 17.80
N THR A 218 6.21 -5.57 17.61
CA THR A 218 6.35 -4.14 17.92
C THR A 218 6.70 -3.92 19.40
N MET A 219 6.04 -4.63 20.31
CA MET A 219 6.28 -4.42 21.74
C MET A 219 7.61 -5.00 22.21
N LEU A 220 8.11 -6.07 21.60
CA LEU A 220 9.46 -6.54 21.87
C LEU A 220 10.49 -5.52 21.37
N ASN A 221 10.34 -5.04 20.13
CA ASN A 221 11.19 -3.99 19.56
C ASN A 221 11.15 -2.68 20.37
N ALA A 222 9.97 -2.27 20.84
CA ALA A 222 9.83 -1.08 21.69
C ALA A 222 10.58 -1.24 23.01
N ARG A 223 10.50 -2.40 23.68
CA ARG A 223 11.29 -2.67 24.89
C ARG A 223 12.79 -2.73 24.60
N THR A 224 13.19 -3.30 23.46
CA THR A 224 14.58 -3.36 23.03
C THR A 224 15.16 -1.96 22.78
N LEU A 225 14.46 -1.10 22.03
CA LEU A 225 14.91 0.28 21.80
C LEU A 225 14.82 1.15 23.05
N ARG A 226 13.84 0.92 23.93
CA ARG A 226 13.79 1.56 25.25
C ARG A 226 15.06 1.21 26.04
N LYS A 227 15.43 -0.07 26.10
CA LYS A 227 16.65 -0.51 26.78
C LYS A 227 17.90 0.13 26.15
N TRP A 228 18.01 0.10 24.82
CA TRP A 228 19.13 0.75 24.11
C TRP A 228 19.24 2.25 24.45
N LEU A 229 18.14 3.01 24.37
CA LEU A 229 18.13 4.43 24.73
C LEU A 229 18.51 4.66 26.19
N VAL A 230 17.93 3.90 27.12
CA VAL A 230 18.18 4.06 28.56
C VAL A 230 19.62 3.73 28.91
N ASP A 231 20.16 2.61 28.44
CA ASP A 231 21.53 2.20 28.74
C ASP A 231 22.54 3.23 28.20
N GLU A 232 22.33 3.67 26.95
CA GLU A 232 23.21 4.65 26.31
C GLU A 232 23.13 6.04 26.95
N LEU A 233 21.92 6.52 27.29
CA LEU A 233 21.75 7.84 27.90
C LEU A 233 22.15 7.86 29.38
N ALA A 234 22.02 6.73 30.09
CA ALA A 234 22.53 6.59 31.45
C ALA A 234 24.06 6.77 31.51
N ALA A 235 24.79 6.26 30.51
CA ALA A 235 26.23 6.51 30.37
C ALA A 235 26.59 8.00 30.19
N ARG A 236 25.60 8.84 29.93
CA ARG A 236 25.70 10.30 29.75
C ARG A 236 25.02 11.09 30.89
N GLY A 237 24.68 10.42 32.00
CA GLY A 237 24.11 11.04 33.20
C GLY A 237 22.60 11.33 33.13
N VAL A 238 21.89 10.77 32.15
CA VAL A 238 20.44 10.94 32.00
C VAL A 238 19.69 9.85 32.79
N SER A 239 18.63 10.24 33.50
CA SER A 239 17.78 9.29 34.21
C SER A 239 16.93 8.45 33.24
N GLU A 240 16.51 7.25 33.64
CA GLU A 240 15.60 6.43 32.83
C GLU A 240 14.29 7.16 32.51
N ALA A 241 13.75 7.93 33.46
CA ALA A 241 12.53 8.71 33.27
C ALA A 241 12.72 9.82 32.20
N ASP A 242 13.85 10.53 32.23
CA ASP A 242 14.17 11.55 31.23
C ASP A 242 14.45 10.96 29.85
N ALA A 243 15.15 9.82 29.80
CA ALA A 243 15.41 9.10 28.56
C ALA A 243 14.09 8.73 27.87
N VAL A 244 13.13 8.15 28.59
CA VAL A 244 11.83 7.76 28.01
C VAL A 244 10.98 8.97 27.66
N SER A 245 10.78 9.92 28.58
CA SER A 245 9.90 11.08 28.36
C SER A 245 10.38 12.01 27.23
N LYS A 246 11.69 12.12 27.00
CA LYS A 246 12.27 12.99 25.96
C LYS A 246 12.51 12.29 24.63
N HIS A 247 12.73 10.97 24.62
CA HIS A 247 13.12 10.23 23.41
C HIS A 247 12.09 9.20 22.94
N MET A 248 10.98 8.97 23.66
CA MET A 248 9.95 8.03 23.22
C MET A 248 8.58 8.69 23.12
N ILE A 249 7.93 8.48 21.98
CA ILE A 249 6.56 8.92 21.69
C ILE A 249 5.75 7.76 21.12
N ALA A 250 4.42 7.89 21.06
CA ALA A 250 3.56 6.82 20.57
C ALA A 250 2.46 7.33 19.63
N ALA A 251 2.15 6.51 18.63
CA ALA A 251 0.91 6.62 17.86
C ALA A 251 0.05 5.40 18.18
N SER A 252 -1.02 5.59 18.97
CA SER A 252 -1.84 4.50 19.50
C SER A 252 -3.21 4.97 20.00
N SER A 253 -4.20 4.08 19.96
CA SER A 253 -5.49 4.28 20.65
C SER A 253 -5.47 3.74 22.10
N ALA A 254 -4.45 2.98 22.50
CA ALA A 254 -4.38 2.29 23.79
C ALA A 254 -3.65 3.12 24.87
N VAL A 255 -4.14 4.34 25.12
CA VAL A 255 -3.53 5.33 26.05
C VAL A 255 -3.06 4.71 27.38
N PRO A 256 -3.84 3.88 28.10
CA PRO A 256 -3.40 3.33 29.38
C PRO A 256 -2.16 2.41 29.29
N LEU A 257 -2.01 1.68 28.18
CA LEU A 257 -0.86 0.80 27.97
C LEU A 257 0.40 1.60 27.60
N VAL A 258 0.22 2.72 26.89
CA VAL A 258 1.30 3.65 26.54
C VAL A 258 1.84 4.36 27.78
N GLU A 259 0.97 4.86 28.65
CA GLU A 259 1.37 5.47 29.92
C GLU A 259 2.06 4.45 30.84
N LYS A 260 1.54 3.22 30.92
CA LYS A 260 2.18 2.11 31.66
C LYS A 260 3.58 1.77 31.12
N PHE A 261 3.83 2.00 29.83
CA PHE A 261 5.15 1.82 29.23
C PHE A 261 6.12 2.96 29.58
N GLY A 262 5.61 4.08 30.13
CA GLY A 262 6.37 5.23 30.60
C GLY A 262 6.38 6.42 29.64
N ILE A 263 5.60 6.38 28.55
CA ILE A 263 5.50 7.50 27.61
C ILE A 263 4.47 8.51 28.14
N ASP A 264 4.89 9.77 28.25
CA ASP A 264 4.03 10.86 28.71
C ASP A 264 2.78 11.01 27.84
N LYS A 265 1.65 11.33 28.47
CA LYS A 265 0.37 11.57 27.78
C LYS A 265 0.46 12.62 26.66
N ALA A 266 1.29 13.65 26.86
CA ALA A 266 1.52 14.71 25.87
C ALA A 266 2.31 14.24 24.62
N ASN A 267 2.92 13.06 24.68
CA ASN A 267 3.67 12.42 23.60
C ASN A 267 2.86 11.26 22.97
N ILE A 268 1.55 11.19 23.22
CA ILE A 268 0.64 10.20 22.64
C ILE A 268 -0.22 10.86 21.57
N PHE A 269 -0.12 10.35 20.34
CA PHE A 269 -0.89 10.81 19.19
C PHE A 269 -1.92 9.74 18.83
N GLY A 270 -3.19 10.02 19.14
CA GLY A 270 -4.28 9.08 18.99
C GLY A 270 -4.68 8.82 17.53
N PHE A 271 -5.30 7.67 17.31
CA PHE A 271 -6.12 7.39 16.14
C PHE A 271 -7.25 6.43 16.53
N TRP A 272 -8.18 6.15 15.61
CA TRP A 272 -9.46 5.53 15.96
C TRP A 272 -9.59 4.08 15.47
N ASP A 273 -10.59 3.38 15.99
CA ASP A 273 -10.90 2.00 15.66
C ASP A 273 -11.43 1.80 14.23
N TRP A 274 -12.13 2.79 13.67
CA TRP A 274 -12.56 2.84 12.27
C TRP A 274 -11.41 3.08 11.28
N VAL A 275 -10.18 3.27 11.77
CA VAL A 275 -8.95 3.28 10.95
C VAL A 275 -8.39 1.85 10.88
N GLY A 276 -8.54 1.22 9.72
CA GLY A 276 -7.89 -0.05 9.40
C GLY A 276 -6.38 0.12 9.24
N GLY A 277 -5.58 -0.86 9.68
CA GLY A 277 -4.11 -0.73 9.69
C GLY A 277 -3.54 -0.42 8.30
N ARG A 278 -3.98 -1.13 7.26
CA ARG A 278 -3.55 -0.92 5.86
C ARG A 278 -4.07 0.38 5.23
N TYR A 279 -4.98 1.09 5.89
CA TYR A 279 -5.56 2.39 5.48
C TYR A 279 -5.18 3.53 6.45
N SER A 280 -4.08 3.37 7.20
CA SER A 280 -3.77 4.23 8.36
C SER A 280 -2.70 5.31 8.11
N VAL A 281 -2.03 5.31 6.96
CA VAL A 281 -0.91 6.24 6.69
C VAL A 281 -1.29 7.72 6.78
N THR A 282 -2.54 8.06 6.49
CA THR A 282 -3.08 9.43 6.61
C THR A 282 -3.48 9.81 8.05
N SER A 283 -3.35 8.90 9.01
CA SER A 283 -3.51 9.18 10.45
C SER A 283 -2.18 9.52 11.13
N ALA A 284 -2.17 9.63 12.46
CA ALA A 284 -0.95 9.75 13.25
C ALA A 284 0.10 8.66 12.95
N VAL A 285 -0.30 7.48 12.46
CA VAL A 285 0.60 6.40 12.03
C VAL A 285 1.64 6.88 11.02
N GLY A 286 1.22 7.60 9.97
CA GLY A 286 2.14 8.12 8.95
C GLY A 286 2.46 9.59 9.12
N ILE A 287 1.48 10.43 9.47
CA ILE A 287 1.66 11.88 9.53
C ILE A 287 2.69 12.28 10.60
N LEU A 288 2.77 11.57 11.73
CA LEU A 288 3.76 11.88 12.77
C LEU A 288 5.22 11.65 12.32
N PRO A 289 5.64 10.45 11.88
CA PRO A 289 7.01 10.24 11.39
C PRO A 289 7.32 11.09 10.15
N LEU A 290 6.38 11.22 9.21
CA LEU A 290 6.59 12.00 7.99
C LEU A 290 6.74 13.49 8.27
N ALA A 291 5.94 14.06 9.19
CA ALA A 291 6.07 15.46 9.56
C ALA A 291 7.37 15.74 10.35
N LEU A 292 7.88 14.78 11.13
CA LEU A 292 9.21 14.91 11.74
C LEU A 292 10.32 14.95 10.69
N GLN A 293 10.19 14.17 9.62
CA GLN A 293 11.18 14.10 8.54
C GLN A 293 11.09 15.29 7.58
N TYR A 294 9.91 15.55 7.02
CA TYR A 294 9.68 16.51 5.93
C TYR A 294 9.04 17.82 6.37
N GLY A 295 8.47 17.90 7.58
CA GLY A 295 7.65 19.04 8.00
C GLY A 295 6.16 18.82 7.73
N PHE A 296 5.34 19.55 8.46
CA PHE A 296 3.89 19.34 8.46
C PHE A 296 3.23 19.85 7.18
N GLU A 297 3.74 20.93 6.60
CA GLU A 297 3.19 21.56 5.39
C GLU A 297 3.22 20.60 4.17
N ILE A 298 4.26 19.76 4.08
CA ILE A 298 4.35 18.71 3.05
C ILE A 298 3.32 17.61 3.32
N CYS A 299 3.10 17.25 4.59
CA CYS A 299 2.09 16.28 4.98
C CYS A 299 0.66 16.80 4.71
N GLU A 300 0.41 18.11 4.90
CA GLU A 300 -0.86 18.75 4.54
C GLU A 300 -1.15 18.63 3.03
N GLN A 301 -0.13 18.82 2.17
CA GLN A 301 -0.28 18.62 0.72
C GLN A 301 -0.61 17.16 0.37
N PHE A 302 0.06 16.22 1.03
CA PHE A 302 -0.22 14.78 0.88
C PHE A 302 -1.65 14.41 1.28
N LEU A 303 -2.13 14.91 2.42
CA LEU A 303 -3.51 14.73 2.85
C LEU A 303 -4.49 15.35 1.85
N ALA A 304 -4.21 16.57 1.37
CA ALA A 304 -5.06 17.25 0.38
C ALA A 304 -5.17 16.48 -0.94
N GLY A 305 -4.07 15.89 -1.42
CA GLY A 305 -4.09 15.06 -2.62
C GLY A 305 -4.87 13.76 -2.46
N ALA A 306 -4.75 13.14 -1.29
CA ALA A 306 -5.56 11.96 -0.99
C ALA A 306 -7.06 12.30 -0.87
N HIS A 307 -7.39 13.46 -0.29
CA HIS A 307 -8.77 13.96 -0.22
C HIS A 307 -9.35 14.27 -1.60
N ASP A 308 -8.54 14.83 -2.50
CA ASP A 308 -8.96 15.11 -3.88
C ASP A 308 -9.47 13.84 -4.60
N MET A 309 -8.79 12.73 -4.40
CA MET A 309 -9.22 11.44 -4.96
C MET A 309 -10.41 10.83 -4.21
N ASP A 310 -10.63 11.14 -2.92
CA ASP A 310 -11.88 10.79 -2.22
C ASP A 310 -13.08 11.49 -2.86
N VAL A 311 -12.94 12.79 -3.12
CA VAL A 311 -13.97 13.59 -3.79
C VAL A 311 -14.24 13.02 -5.18
N HIS A 312 -13.20 12.70 -5.94
CA HIS A 312 -13.34 12.06 -7.25
C HIS A 312 -14.11 10.74 -7.17
N LEU A 313 -13.76 9.85 -6.22
CA LEU A 313 -14.45 8.58 -6.04
C LEU A 313 -15.96 8.78 -5.80
N LEU A 314 -16.33 9.74 -4.95
CA LEU A 314 -17.72 9.92 -4.50
C LEU A 314 -18.59 10.69 -5.50
N GLU A 315 -18.01 11.63 -6.24
CA GLU A 315 -18.76 12.58 -7.07
C GLU A 315 -18.73 12.27 -8.56
N ALA A 316 -17.63 11.70 -9.09
CA ALA A 316 -17.48 11.49 -10.52
C ALA A 316 -18.40 10.36 -11.05
N PRO A 317 -19.00 10.52 -12.25
CA PRO A 317 -19.69 9.43 -12.92
C PRO A 317 -18.78 8.22 -13.12
N PHE A 318 -19.28 6.99 -12.92
CA PHE A 318 -18.46 5.78 -12.98
C PHE A 318 -17.64 5.64 -14.27
N ARG A 319 -18.14 6.13 -15.41
CA ARG A 319 -17.43 6.14 -16.69
C ARG A 319 -16.20 7.05 -16.76
N GLN A 320 -16.04 7.96 -15.79
CA GLN A 320 -14.90 8.88 -15.66
C GLN A 320 -14.16 8.69 -14.32
N ASN A 321 -14.62 7.75 -13.49
CA ASN A 321 -14.16 7.55 -12.14
C ASN A 321 -12.99 6.57 -12.13
N LEU A 322 -11.78 7.08 -11.88
CA LEU A 322 -10.52 6.34 -12.03
C LEU A 322 -10.50 5.08 -11.14
N PRO A 323 -10.74 5.16 -9.81
CA PRO A 323 -10.81 3.97 -8.96
C PRO A 323 -11.85 2.94 -9.41
N VAL A 324 -13.02 3.39 -9.87
CA VAL A 324 -14.10 2.48 -10.31
C VAL A 324 -13.71 1.74 -11.58
N ILE A 325 -13.18 2.45 -12.58
CA ILE A 325 -12.70 1.83 -13.82
C ILE A 325 -11.60 0.81 -13.52
N MET A 326 -10.60 1.18 -12.72
CA MET A 326 -9.51 0.27 -12.35
C MET A 326 -9.99 -0.94 -11.55
N GLY A 327 -10.96 -0.76 -10.65
CA GLY A 327 -11.56 -1.86 -9.88
C GLY A 327 -12.33 -2.84 -10.77
N LEU A 328 -13.15 -2.32 -11.69
CA LEU A 328 -13.88 -3.11 -12.66
C LEU A 328 -12.97 -3.87 -13.63
N LEU A 329 -11.90 -3.25 -14.11
CA LEU A 329 -10.90 -3.91 -14.95
C LEU A 329 -10.14 -4.99 -14.17
N GLY A 330 -9.90 -4.80 -12.87
CA GLY A 330 -9.35 -5.85 -12.00
C GLY A 330 -10.27 -7.07 -11.93
N ILE A 331 -11.57 -6.84 -11.68
CA ILE A 331 -12.59 -7.90 -11.68
C ILE A 331 -12.70 -8.58 -13.05
N TRP A 332 -12.68 -7.81 -14.14
CA TRP A 332 -12.68 -8.32 -15.50
C TRP A 332 -11.54 -9.31 -15.73
N ASN A 333 -10.32 -8.89 -15.38
CA ASN A 333 -9.14 -9.70 -15.55
C ASN A 333 -9.13 -10.94 -14.65
N SER A 334 -9.47 -10.80 -13.36
CA SER A 334 -9.35 -11.89 -12.40
C SER A 334 -10.53 -12.86 -12.45
N SER A 335 -11.77 -12.36 -12.38
CA SER A 335 -12.96 -13.20 -12.28
C SER A 335 -13.45 -13.76 -13.62
N PHE A 336 -13.20 -13.06 -14.73
CA PHE A 336 -13.73 -13.46 -16.05
C PHE A 336 -12.64 -13.93 -17.01
N LEU A 337 -11.50 -13.23 -17.08
CA LEU A 337 -10.38 -13.66 -17.92
C LEU A 337 -9.47 -14.71 -17.27
N GLY A 338 -9.53 -14.87 -15.94
CA GLY A 338 -8.82 -15.89 -15.18
C GLY A 338 -7.36 -15.52 -14.86
N HIS A 339 -7.05 -14.23 -14.84
CA HIS A 339 -5.72 -13.73 -14.49
C HIS A 339 -5.62 -13.46 -12.99
N SER A 340 -5.02 -14.38 -12.25
CA SER A 340 -4.97 -14.37 -10.78
C SER A 340 -3.92 -13.43 -10.17
N SER A 341 -3.09 -12.79 -10.99
CA SER A 341 -1.96 -11.97 -10.54
C SER A 341 -1.96 -10.62 -11.24
N ARG A 342 -1.47 -9.58 -10.55
CA ARG A 342 -1.29 -8.24 -11.10
C ARG A 342 0.12 -7.73 -10.79
N ALA A 343 0.77 -7.16 -11.80
CA ALA A 343 2.07 -6.52 -11.67
C ALA A 343 1.91 -5.01 -11.50
N LEU A 344 2.48 -4.45 -10.43
CA LEU A 344 2.54 -3.01 -10.14
C LEU A 344 3.92 -2.49 -10.56
N LEU A 345 3.96 -1.70 -11.64
CA LEU A 345 5.20 -1.38 -12.35
C LEU A 345 5.40 0.14 -12.43
N PRO A 346 5.80 0.80 -11.32
CA PRO A 346 6.10 2.20 -11.34
C PRO A 346 7.42 2.48 -12.06
N TYR A 347 7.39 3.26 -13.13
CA TYR A 347 8.56 3.81 -13.81
C TYR A 347 9.07 5.04 -13.05
N ALA A 348 9.37 4.80 -11.77
CA ALA A 348 9.92 5.77 -10.83
C ALA A 348 10.59 5.03 -9.68
N GLN A 349 11.92 5.17 -9.53
CA GLN A 349 12.66 4.54 -8.44
C GLN A 349 12.21 5.04 -7.06
N ALA A 350 11.70 6.26 -6.97
CA ALA A 350 11.11 6.81 -5.74
C ALA A 350 9.94 5.95 -5.21
N LEU A 351 9.26 5.20 -6.08
CA LEU A 351 8.14 4.32 -5.71
C LEU A 351 8.58 2.88 -5.37
N LEU A 352 9.85 2.64 -5.01
CA LEU A 352 10.37 1.29 -4.72
C LEU A 352 9.63 0.53 -3.61
N ARG A 353 8.94 1.24 -2.71
CA ARG A 353 8.12 0.64 -1.64
C ARG A 353 6.61 0.67 -1.90
N PHE A 354 6.18 1.24 -3.02
CA PHE A 354 4.76 1.33 -3.38
C PHE A 354 4.12 -0.06 -3.52
N SER A 355 4.74 -0.96 -4.27
CA SER A 355 4.20 -2.31 -4.49
C SER A 355 4.07 -3.11 -3.19
N ALA A 356 5.02 -2.96 -2.25
CA ALA A 356 4.95 -3.60 -0.94
C ALA A 356 3.79 -3.06 -0.09
N HIS A 357 3.49 -1.77 -0.18
CA HIS A 357 2.31 -1.20 0.48
C HIS A 357 1.01 -1.72 -0.14
N ILE A 358 0.88 -1.66 -1.47
CA ILE A 358 -0.34 -2.10 -2.16
C ILE A 358 -0.57 -3.61 -2.03
N GLN A 359 0.48 -4.42 -1.91
CA GLN A 359 0.36 -5.83 -1.53
C GLN A 359 -0.49 -6.00 -0.28
N GLN A 360 -0.19 -5.27 0.79
CA GLN A 360 -1.00 -5.35 2.00
C GLN A 360 -2.40 -4.76 1.79
N VAL A 361 -2.50 -3.56 1.20
CA VAL A 361 -3.80 -2.89 0.98
C VAL A 361 -4.76 -3.84 0.27
N ASP A 362 -4.33 -4.45 -0.82
CA ASP A 362 -5.22 -5.22 -1.68
C ASP A 362 -5.37 -6.68 -1.24
N MET A 363 -4.26 -7.38 -0.96
CA MET A 363 -4.29 -8.82 -0.64
C MET A 363 -4.91 -9.08 0.74
N GLU A 364 -4.62 -8.24 1.75
CA GLU A 364 -5.21 -8.41 3.08
C GLU A 364 -6.69 -7.94 3.12
N SER A 365 -7.07 -7.00 2.25
CA SER A 365 -8.48 -6.60 2.11
C SER A 365 -9.31 -7.65 1.38
N ASN A 366 -8.88 -8.07 0.19
CA ASN A 366 -9.72 -8.79 -0.75
C ASN A 366 -9.35 -10.27 -0.91
N GLY A 367 -8.28 -10.75 -0.27
CA GLY A 367 -7.92 -12.17 -0.19
C GLY A 367 -8.85 -12.96 0.73
N LYS A 368 -10.14 -13.02 0.37
CA LYS A 368 -11.23 -13.60 1.16
C LYS A 368 -11.88 -14.76 0.40
N ARG A 369 -12.45 -15.69 1.17
CA ARG A 369 -13.18 -16.88 0.66
C ARG A 369 -14.66 -16.90 1.00
N VAL A 370 -15.14 -15.89 1.73
CA VAL A 370 -16.54 -15.75 2.12
C VAL A 370 -17.02 -14.32 1.87
N THR A 371 -18.31 -14.16 1.61
CA THR A 371 -18.98 -12.85 1.58
C THR A 371 -19.04 -12.24 2.98
N VAL A 372 -19.48 -10.98 3.06
CA VAL A 372 -19.74 -10.29 4.34
C VAL A 372 -20.80 -11.00 5.19
N GLU A 373 -21.72 -11.75 4.59
CA GLU A 373 -22.70 -12.60 5.26
C GLU A 373 -22.17 -13.99 5.65
N GLY A 374 -20.91 -14.31 5.34
CA GLY A 374 -20.28 -15.59 5.67
C GLY A 374 -20.57 -16.73 4.70
N VAL A 375 -21.11 -16.45 3.51
CA VAL A 375 -21.34 -17.46 2.46
C VAL A 375 -20.05 -17.71 1.69
N GLU A 376 -19.67 -18.96 1.48
CA GLU A 376 -18.49 -19.33 0.70
C GLU A 376 -18.61 -18.90 -0.77
N LEU A 377 -17.56 -18.28 -1.30
CA LEU A 377 -17.52 -17.82 -2.68
C LEU A 377 -17.31 -19.01 -3.64
N PRO A 378 -18.10 -19.13 -4.72
CA PRO A 378 -17.89 -20.15 -5.75
C PRO A 378 -16.80 -19.76 -6.77
N PHE A 379 -16.09 -18.65 -6.52
CA PHE A 379 -15.02 -18.12 -7.36
C PHE A 379 -13.89 -17.55 -6.48
N ALA A 380 -12.71 -17.38 -7.05
CA ALA A 380 -11.60 -16.72 -6.38
C ALA A 380 -11.75 -15.19 -6.42
N ALA A 381 -11.49 -14.54 -5.29
CA ALA A 381 -11.41 -13.09 -5.17
C ALA A 381 -10.00 -12.65 -4.70
N GLY A 382 -9.66 -11.39 -4.95
CA GLY A 382 -8.35 -10.81 -4.63
C GLY A 382 -7.23 -11.35 -5.53
N GLU A 383 -6.49 -10.44 -6.17
CA GLU A 383 -5.33 -10.80 -6.98
C GLU A 383 -4.06 -10.94 -6.13
N ILE A 384 -3.13 -11.77 -6.61
CA ILE A 384 -1.76 -11.78 -6.09
C ILE A 384 -1.04 -10.56 -6.69
N ASN A 385 -0.73 -9.57 -5.84
CA ASN A 385 -0.01 -8.37 -6.24
C ASN A 385 1.50 -8.55 -6.05
N PHE A 386 2.27 -8.16 -7.06
CA PHE A 386 3.72 -8.06 -6.96
C PHE A 386 4.23 -6.97 -7.89
N GLY A 387 5.51 -6.60 -7.76
CA GLY A 387 6.10 -5.66 -8.70
C GLY A 387 7.36 -5.01 -8.16
N GLU A 388 8.11 -4.42 -9.08
CA GLU A 388 9.34 -3.67 -8.86
C GLU A 388 9.33 -2.46 -9.79
N PRO A 389 10.05 -1.36 -9.46
CA PRO A 389 10.15 -0.22 -10.35
C PRO A 389 10.68 -0.60 -11.74
N GLY A 390 10.16 0.07 -12.76
CA GLY A 390 10.79 0.12 -14.08
C GLY A 390 12.08 0.94 -14.02
N THR A 391 13.16 0.54 -14.70
CA THR A 391 13.29 -0.60 -15.61
C THR A 391 13.74 -1.90 -14.92
N ASN A 392 14.00 -1.90 -13.60
CA ASN A 392 14.53 -3.06 -12.86
C ASN A 392 13.70 -4.33 -13.07
N GLY A 393 12.37 -4.23 -13.00
CA GLY A 393 11.46 -5.35 -13.25
C GLY A 393 11.61 -5.97 -14.64
N GLN A 394 11.99 -5.17 -15.65
CA GLN A 394 12.22 -5.65 -17.02
C GLN A 394 13.37 -6.65 -17.08
N HIS A 395 14.39 -6.43 -16.26
CA HIS A 395 15.58 -7.28 -16.16
C HIS A 395 15.46 -8.36 -15.07
N SER A 396 14.25 -8.63 -14.60
CA SER A 396 13.97 -9.65 -13.58
C SER A 396 12.91 -10.65 -14.03
N PHE A 397 11.67 -10.19 -14.24
CA PHE A 397 10.52 -11.08 -14.43
C PHE A 397 9.69 -10.78 -15.69
N TYR A 398 10.03 -9.76 -16.47
CA TYR A 398 9.29 -9.45 -17.71
C TYR A 398 9.39 -10.55 -18.77
N GLN A 399 10.42 -11.39 -18.74
CA GLN A 399 10.47 -12.61 -19.56
C GLN A 399 9.22 -13.48 -19.36
N LEU A 400 8.82 -13.69 -18.10
CA LEU A 400 7.60 -14.42 -17.77
C LEU A 400 6.36 -13.64 -18.20
N ILE A 401 6.32 -12.33 -17.97
CA ILE A 401 5.17 -11.50 -18.34
C ILE A 401 4.96 -11.49 -19.86
N HIS A 402 6.01 -11.52 -20.68
CA HIS A 402 5.94 -11.46 -22.15
C HIS A 402 5.70 -12.79 -22.84
N GLN A 403 6.30 -13.89 -22.35
CA GLN A 403 6.25 -15.19 -23.03
C GLN A 403 5.66 -16.32 -22.16
N GLY A 404 5.59 -16.12 -20.85
CA GLY A 404 4.97 -17.06 -19.91
C GLY A 404 3.51 -16.73 -19.62
N ARG A 405 3.12 -16.86 -18.34
CA ARG A 405 1.74 -16.60 -17.87
C ARG A 405 1.30 -15.17 -18.19
N VAL A 406 0.02 -14.99 -18.50
CA VAL A 406 -0.55 -13.65 -18.68
C VAL A 406 -0.73 -13.00 -17.31
N VAL A 407 -0.11 -11.84 -17.12
CA VAL A 407 -0.17 -11.04 -15.90
C VAL A 407 -0.57 -9.61 -16.30
N PRO A 408 -1.80 -9.17 -16.00
CA PRO A 408 -2.19 -7.77 -16.12
C PRO A 408 -1.22 -6.83 -15.40
N CYS A 409 -0.86 -5.74 -16.05
CA CYS A 409 0.14 -4.79 -15.57
C CYS A 409 -0.44 -3.38 -15.37
N ASP A 410 -0.16 -2.80 -14.20
CA ASP A 410 -0.40 -1.38 -13.93
C ASP A 410 0.93 -0.63 -14.11
N PHE A 411 1.08 0.08 -15.23
CA PHE A 411 2.22 0.97 -15.48
C PHE A 411 1.94 2.33 -14.87
N ILE A 412 2.86 2.86 -14.05
CA ILE A 412 2.72 4.17 -13.42
C ILE A 412 3.94 5.03 -13.81
N GLY A 413 3.73 6.16 -14.48
CA GLY A 413 4.79 7.04 -14.96
C GLY A 413 4.54 8.50 -14.60
N PHE A 414 5.58 9.32 -14.74
CA PHE A 414 5.54 10.75 -14.45
C PHE A 414 6.15 11.54 -15.60
N CYS A 415 5.58 12.70 -15.95
CA CYS A 415 6.12 13.56 -16.99
C CYS A 415 7.45 14.21 -16.55
N GLU A 416 7.62 14.49 -15.25
CA GLU A 416 8.83 15.12 -14.70
C GLU A 416 9.57 14.23 -13.70
N SER A 417 10.90 14.27 -13.74
CA SER A 417 11.77 13.63 -12.75
C SER A 417 11.97 14.52 -11.52
N GLN A 418 12.05 13.91 -10.33
CA GLN A 418 12.46 14.58 -9.09
C GLN A 418 13.94 15.03 -9.11
N ASN A 419 14.76 14.44 -9.98
CA ASN A 419 16.18 14.76 -10.15
C ASN A 419 16.57 14.65 -11.64
N PRO A 420 16.23 15.67 -12.46
CA PRO A 420 16.47 15.61 -13.90
C PRO A 420 17.97 15.63 -14.20
N VAL A 421 18.39 14.77 -15.14
CA VAL A 421 19.77 14.68 -15.62
C VAL A 421 19.75 14.62 -17.14
N HIS A 422 20.54 15.49 -17.78
CA HIS A 422 20.82 15.46 -19.20
C HIS A 422 22.31 15.76 -19.40
N LEU A 423 23.02 14.81 -19.99
CA LEU A 423 24.46 14.91 -20.21
C LEU A 423 24.72 15.37 -21.64
N ALA A 424 25.71 16.25 -21.82
CA ALA A 424 26.13 16.67 -23.15
C ALA A 424 26.61 15.46 -23.96
N GLY A 425 26.07 15.30 -25.17
CA GLY A 425 26.39 14.18 -26.08
C GLY A 425 25.43 12.99 -26.00
N GLU A 426 24.58 12.91 -24.97
CA GLU A 426 23.51 11.90 -24.91
C GLU A 426 22.30 12.33 -25.76
N PRO A 427 21.64 11.40 -26.48
CA PRO A 427 20.56 11.74 -27.40
C PRO A 427 19.28 12.20 -26.70
N VAL A 428 19.06 11.75 -25.45
CA VAL A 428 17.88 12.05 -24.64
C VAL A 428 18.27 12.25 -23.18
N SER A 429 17.37 12.80 -22.35
CA SER A 429 17.59 12.84 -20.91
C SER A 429 17.50 11.45 -20.28
N ASN A 430 18.05 11.26 -19.08
CA ASN A 430 17.88 10.00 -18.34
C ASN A 430 16.40 9.68 -18.05
N HIS A 431 15.56 10.72 -17.89
CA HIS A 431 14.13 10.55 -17.67
C HIS A 431 13.40 10.12 -18.94
N ASP A 432 13.76 10.67 -20.09
CA ASP A 432 13.20 10.23 -21.37
C ASP A 432 13.64 8.80 -21.71
N GLU A 433 14.87 8.40 -21.36
CA GLU A 433 15.33 7.01 -21.50
C GLU A 433 14.49 6.05 -20.63
N LEU A 434 14.16 6.44 -19.40
CA LEU A 434 13.24 5.70 -18.54
C LEU A 434 11.84 5.63 -19.16
N MET A 435 11.32 6.77 -19.64
CA MET A 435 9.96 6.87 -20.15
C MET A 435 9.77 6.24 -21.53
N SER A 436 10.83 6.14 -22.35
CA SER A 436 10.81 5.38 -23.61
C SER A 436 10.33 3.94 -23.36
N ASN A 437 10.78 3.35 -22.25
CA ASN A 437 10.39 2.02 -21.82
C ASN A 437 8.97 1.98 -21.24
N PHE A 438 8.55 3.01 -20.50
CA PHE A 438 7.16 3.14 -20.00
C PHE A 438 6.16 3.08 -21.15
N PHE A 439 6.46 3.73 -22.29
CA PHE A 439 5.60 3.71 -23.47
C PHE A 439 5.74 2.42 -24.29
N ALA A 440 6.95 1.89 -24.44
CA ALA A 440 7.20 0.72 -25.28
C ALA A 440 6.65 -0.59 -24.70
N GLN A 441 6.73 -0.79 -23.38
CA GLN A 441 6.39 -2.06 -22.74
C GLN A 441 4.89 -2.42 -22.82
N PRO A 442 3.94 -1.50 -22.56
CA PRO A 442 2.52 -1.76 -22.77
C PRO A 442 2.19 -2.16 -24.22
N ASP A 443 2.83 -1.51 -25.21
CA ASP A 443 2.65 -1.83 -26.62
C ASP A 443 3.22 -3.20 -27.00
N ALA A 444 4.40 -3.54 -26.49
CA ALA A 444 5.01 -4.85 -26.68
C ALA A 444 4.12 -5.97 -26.11
N LEU A 445 3.56 -5.77 -24.91
CA LEU A 445 2.62 -6.70 -24.27
C LEU A 445 1.32 -6.86 -25.05
N ALA A 446 0.77 -5.76 -25.56
CA ALA A 446 -0.50 -5.77 -26.29
C ALA A 446 -0.34 -6.37 -27.70
N ARG A 447 0.68 -5.95 -28.45
CA ARG A 447 0.86 -6.31 -29.87
C ARG A 447 1.56 -7.64 -30.06
N GLY A 448 2.62 -7.91 -29.29
CA GLY A 448 3.52 -9.04 -29.53
C GLY A 448 4.26 -8.95 -30.87
N LYS A 449 4.83 -10.08 -31.29
CA LYS A 449 5.58 -10.27 -32.53
C LYS A 449 5.28 -11.67 -33.05
N SER A 450 4.68 -11.77 -34.24
CA SER A 450 4.19 -13.03 -34.83
C SER A 450 5.31 -13.82 -35.52
N LEU A 451 5.04 -15.09 -35.85
CA LEU A 451 5.96 -15.91 -36.66
C LEU A 451 6.22 -15.31 -38.05
N LYS A 452 5.22 -14.65 -38.64
CA LYS A 452 5.34 -13.96 -39.93
C LYS A 452 6.28 -12.76 -39.83
N ASP A 453 6.19 -12.00 -38.74
CA ASP A 453 7.10 -10.87 -38.49
C ASP A 453 8.55 -11.36 -38.35
N LEU A 454 8.75 -12.45 -37.59
CA LEU A 454 10.07 -13.06 -37.40
C LEU A 454 10.65 -13.63 -38.71
N GLU A 455 9.81 -14.22 -39.56
CA GLU A 455 10.20 -14.67 -40.89
C GLU A 455 10.62 -13.50 -41.78
N ALA A 456 9.86 -12.39 -41.78
CA ALA A 456 10.20 -11.18 -42.52
C ALA A 456 11.50 -10.51 -42.01
N GLU A 457 11.79 -10.62 -40.72
CA GLU A 457 13.05 -10.18 -40.10
C GLU A 457 14.23 -11.12 -40.39
N GLY A 458 14.04 -12.21 -41.13
CA GLY A 458 15.10 -13.16 -41.46
C GLY A 458 15.53 -14.06 -40.30
N VAL A 459 14.68 -14.23 -39.27
CA VAL A 459 14.98 -15.13 -38.15
C VAL A 459 14.99 -16.59 -38.63
N PRO A 460 16.04 -17.37 -38.30
CA PRO A 460 16.11 -18.80 -38.64
C PRO A 460 14.92 -19.58 -38.11
N ALA A 461 14.40 -20.54 -38.91
CA ALA A 461 13.14 -21.24 -38.65
C ALA A 461 13.10 -21.91 -37.26
N GLU A 462 14.21 -22.51 -36.85
CA GLU A 462 14.41 -23.17 -35.57
C GLU A 462 14.34 -22.22 -34.36
N LEU A 463 14.57 -20.91 -34.56
CA LEU A 463 14.52 -19.90 -33.51
C LEU A 463 13.18 -19.15 -33.44
N ARG A 464 12.32 -19.24 -34.47
CA ARG A 464 11.10 -18.42 -34.55
C ARG A 464 10.14 -18.67 -33.40
N GLN A 465 9.95 -19.94 -32.99
CA GLN A 465 9.09 -20.25 -31.85
C GLN A 465 9.62 -19.69 -30.52
N HIS A 466 10.94 -19.66 -30.34
CA HIS A 466 11.57 -19.09 -29.14
C HIS A 466 11.50 -17.55 -29.11
N LYS A 467 11.48 -16.91 -30.28
CA LYS A 467 11.40 -15.44 -30.43
C LYS A 467 9.98 -14.93 -30.66
N LEU A 468 8.97 -15.81 -30.67
CA LEU A 468 7.56 -15.44 -30.76
C LEU A 468 7.13 -14.71 -29.50
N PHE A 469 6.46 -13.57 -29.67
CA PHE A 469 5.78 -12.87 -28.59
C PHE A 469 4.28 -12.95 -28.88
N PRO A 470 3.50 -13.74 -28.14
CA PRO A 470 2.07 -13.93 -28.42
C PRO A 470 1.27 -12.62 -28.42
N GLY A 471 1.72 -11.62 -27.64
CA GLY A 471 0.96 -10.39 -27.42
C GLY A 471 -0.29 -10.67 -26.60
N ASN A 472 -1.32 -9.82 -26.76
CA ASN A 472 -2.62 -9.98 -26.13
C ASN A 472 -2.58 -10.02 -24.59
N ARG A 473 -1.63 -9.28 -23.99
CA ARG A 473 -1.43 -9.21 -22.53
C ARG A 473 -1.91 -7.85 -22.02
N PRO A 474 -2.90 -7.80 -21.12
CA PRO A 474 -3.56 -6.56 -20.78
C PRO A 474 -2.73 -5.66 -19.88
N SER A 475 -2.90 -4.34 -20.03
CA SER A 475 -2.29 -3.35 -19.15
C SER A 475 -3.15 -2.10 -19.01
N VAL A 476 -2.90 -1.34 -17.95
CA VAL A 476 -3.29 0.07 -17.82
C VAL A 476 -2.04 0.93 -17.70
N SER A 477 -2.13 2.18 -18.13
CA SER A 477 -1.08 3.17 -17.97
C SER A 477 -1.63 4.40 -17.26
N LEU A 478 -1.07 4.70 -16.09
CA LEU A 478 -1.28 5.93 -15.35
C LEU A 478 -0.10 6.86 -15.61
N LEU A 479 -0.37 8.04 -16.15
CA LEU A 479 0.63 9.08 -16.36
C LEU A 479 0.25 10.31 -15.53
N PHE A 480 1.15 10.71 -14.65
CA PHE A 480 1.01 11.85 -13.76
C PHE A 480 1.94 13.00 -14.19
N PRO A 481 1.69 14.26 -13.81
CA PRO A 481 2.60 15.36 -14.16
C PRO A 481 3.95 15.19 -13.47
N LYS A 482 3.97 15.00 -12.14
CA LYS A 482 5.18 14.80 -11.35
C LYS A 482 4.87 14.09 -10.03
N LEU A 483 5.86 13.46 -9.41
CA LEU A 483 5.68 12.84 -8.09
C LEU A 483 6.03 13.85 -6.99
N ASP A 484 5.04 14.64 -6.57
CA ASP A 484 5.08 15.49 -5.38
C ASP A 484 4.18 14.95 -4.26
N ALA A 485 4.13 15.64 -3.11
CA ALA A 485 3.34 15.21 -1.96
C ALA A 485 1.85 15.06 -2.29
N PHE A 486 1.28 16.03 -3.01
CA PHE A 486 -0.11 15.99 -3.43
C PHE A 486 -0.39 14.79 -4.35
N THR A 487 0.43 14.59 -5.37
CA THR A 487 0.28 13.48 -6.32
C THR A 487 0.49 12.12 -5.64
N CYS A 488 1.42 12.02 -4.69
CA CYS A 488 1.62 10.83 -3.86
C CYS A 488 0.36 10.49 -3.04
N GLY A 489 -0.34 11.51 -2.53
CA GLY A 489 -1.63 11.38 -1.88
C GLY A 489 -2.73 10.89 -2.81
N GLN A 490 -2.83 11.46 -4.01
CA GLN A 490 -3.78 11.01 -5.03
C GLN A 490 -3.54 9.55 -5.42
N LEU A 491 -2.27 9.15 -5.63
CA LEU A 491 -1.90 7.78 -5.98
C LEU A 491 -2.24 6.78 -4.86
N LEU A 492 -1.99 7.16 -3.60
CA LEU A 492 -2.40 6.34 -2.44
C LEU A 492 -3.91 6.09 -2.46
N ALA A 493 -4.69 7.16 -2.46
CA ALA A 493 -6.15 7.08 -2.36
C ALA A 493 -6.76 6.37 -3.58
N LEU A 494 -6.18 6.53 -4.77
CA LEU A 494 -6.60 5.81 -5.97
C LEU A 494 -6.58 4.30 -5.76
N TYR A 495 -5.50 3.77 -5.17
CA TYR A 495 -5.35 2.35 -4.94
C TYR A 495 -6.13 1.85 -3.72
N GLU A 496 -6.26 2.64 -2.65
CA GLU A 496 -7.18 2.35 -1.54
C GLU A 496 -8.62 2.15 -2.08
N HIS A 497 -9.08 3.10 -2.90
CA HIS A 497 -10.44 3.09 -3.45
C HIS A 497 -10.66 2.01 -4.49
N ARG A 498 -9.66 1.73 -5.33
CA ARG A 498 -9.71 0.60 -6.27
C ARG A 498 -9.96 -0.71 -5.51
N THR A 499 -9.25 -0.94 -4.41
CA THR A 499 -9.43 -2.13 -3.57
C THR A 499 -10.82 -2.18 -2.95
N VAL A 500 -11.32 -1.04 -2.44
CA VAL A 500 -12.68 -0.93 -1.89
C VAL A 500 -13.76 -1.23 -2.94
N VAL A 501 -13.62 -0.71 -4.16
CA VAL A 501 -14.56 -0.98 -5.27
C VAL A 501 -14.66 -2.47 -5.54
N GLN A 502 -13.54 -3.18 -5.63
CA GLN A 502 -13.57 -4.60 -5.92
C GLN A 502 -14.24 -5.42 -4.82
N GLY A 503 -13.87 -5.18 -3.56
CA GLY A 503 -14.48 -5.86 -2.44
C GLY A 503 -15.98 -5.59 -2.34
N ALA A 504 -16.41 -4.36 -2.60
CA ALA A 504 -17.81 -3.99 -2.65
C ALA A 504 -18.59 -4.77 -3.72
N ILE A 505 -18.02 -4.96 -4.92
CA ILE A 505 -18.67 -5.72 -6.00
C ILE A 505 -18.70 -7.22 -5.71
N TRP A 506 -17.59 -7.79 -5.23
CA TRP A 506 -17.53 -9.20 -4.83
C TRP A 506 -18.40 -9.52 -3.60
N GLY A 507 -18.84 -8.52 -2.85
CA GLY A 507 -19.63 -8.69 -1.63
C GLY A 507 -18.79 -9.13 -0.43
N LEU A 508 -17.53 -8.72 -0.38
CA LEU A 508 -16.59 -9.07 0.68
C LEU A 508 -16.59 -8.03 1.79
N ASN A 509 -16.10 -8.43 2.96
CA ASN A 509 -15.61 -7.47 3.93
C ASN A 509 -14.14 -7.15 3.64
N SER A 510 -13.85 -6.01 3.02
CA SER A 510 -12.48 -5.55 2.73
C SER A 510 -11.72 -5.04 3.95
N PHE A 511 -12.33 -5.03 5.13
CA PHE A 511 -11.86 -4.26 6.29
C PHE A 511 -11.49 -5.12 7.49
N ASP A 512 -11.89 -6.40 7.51
CA ASP A 512 -11.40 -7.40 8.46
C ASP A 512 -10.13 -8.13 7.96
N GLN A 513 -9.55 -8.97 8.83
CA GLN A 513 -8.39 -9.81 8.51
C GLN A 513 -8.31 -11.09 9.36
N TRP A 514 -9.41 -11.82 9.56
CA TRP A 514 -9.45 -13.01 10.44
C TRP A 514 -8.41 -14.08 10.12
N GLY A 515 -7.97 -14.17 8.86
CA GLY A 515 -6.98 -15.15 8.40
C GLY A 515 -5.61 -15.07 9.08
N VAL A 516 -5.27 -13.98 9.78
CA VAL A 516 -3.96 -13.81 10.43
C VAL A 516 -3.90 -14.39 11.85
N GLU A 517 -5.04 -14.75 12.46
CA GLU A 517 -5.09 -15.09 13.89
C GLU A 517 -4.55 -16.49 14.22
N LEU A 518 -4.77 -17.48 13.35
CA LEU A 518 -4.33 -18.86 13.62
C LEU A 518 -2.80 -18.95 13.78
N GLY A 519 -2.06 -18.25 12.92
CA GLY A 519 -0.59 -18.19 13.02
C GLY A 519 -0.12 -17.59 14.34
N LYS A 520 -0.78 -16.54 14.84
CA LYS A 520 -0.46 -15.90 16.12
C LYS A 520 -0.68 -16.84 17.31
N VAL A 521 -1.79 -17.59 17.30
CA VAL A 521 -2.10 -18.58 18.35
C VAL A 521 -1.03 -19.68 18.40
N LEU A 522 -0.71 -20.27 17.24
CA LEU A 522 0.30 -21.33 17.15
C LEU A 522 1.71 -20.81 17.53
N ALA A 523 2.07 -19.60 17.09
CA ALA A 523 3.35 -18.99 17.47
C ALA A 523 3.46 -18.73 18.98
N LYS A 524 2.36 -18.37 19.66
CA LYS A 524 2.34 -18.24 21.12
C LYS A 524 2.58 -19.58 21.81
N GLN A 525 2.01 -20.67 21.30
CA GLN A 525 2.26 -22.01 21.82
C GLN A 525 3.75 -22.40 21.65
N VAL A 526 4.32 -22.17 20.47
CA VAL A 526 5.75 -22.44 20.21
C VAL A 526 6.64 -21.57 21.12
N ARG A 527 6.32 -20.30 21.31
CA ARG A 527 7.06 -19.39 22.20
C ARG A 527 7.08 -19.90 23.65
N ASN A 528 5.94 -20.34 24.17
CA ASN A 528 5.85 -20.91 25.51
C ASN A 528 6.69 -22.20 25.63
N GLN A 529 6.66 -23.06 24.62
CA GLN A 529 7.52 -24.24 24.57
C GLN A 529 9.00 -23.85 24.55
N LEU A 530 9.40 -22.90 23.70
CA LEU A 530 10.79 -22.44 23.61
C LEU A 530 11.26 -21.85 24.94
N GLN A 531 10.43 -21.05 25.60
CA GLN A 531 10.71 -20.55 26.94
C GLN A 531 10.92 -21.70 27.93
N ALA A 532 9.96 -22.63 28.04
CA ALA A 532 10.04 -23.75 28.96
C ALA A 532 11.26 -24.65 28.70
N SER A 533 11.58 -24.94 27.44
CA SER A 533 12.75 -25.72 27.06
C SER A 533 14.07 -24.99 27.36
N ARG A 534 14.14 -23.67 27.17
CA ARG A 534 15.36 -22.89 27.44
C ARG A 534 15.56 -22.61 28.93
N THR A 535 14.51 -22.38 29.71
CA THR A 535 14.61 -22.00 31.14
C THR A 535 14.48 -23.18 32.09
N ALA A 536 13.69 -24.19 31.74
CA ALA A 536 13.37 -25.33 32.62
C ALA A 536 13.73 -26.69 31.99
N GLN A 537 14.42 -26.71 30.84
CA GLN A 537 14.81 -27.94 30.12
C GLN A 537 13.63 -28.88 29.80
N ALA A 538 12.41 -28.34 29.71
CA ALA A 538 11.24 -29.12 29.38
C ALA A 538 11.36 -29.73 27.97
N PRO A 539 10.98 -31.02 27.78
CA PRO A 539 10.99 -31.65 26.47
C PRO A 539 9.94 -31.01 25.53
N VAL A 540 10.17 -31.10 24.23
CA VAL A 540 9.20 -30.64 23.21
C VAL A 540 8.00 -31.57 23.19
N GLN A 541 6.79 -31.00 23.34
CA GLN A 541 5.53 -31.76 23.36
C GLN A 541 4.37 -30.94 22.78
N GLY A 542 3.32 -31.63 22.31
CA GLY A 542 2.10 -30.98 21.82
C GLY A 542 2.17 -30.43 20.39
N PHE A 543 3.12 -30.89 19.57
CA PHE A 543 3.27 -30.52 18.16
C PHE A 543 3.27 -31.78 17.27
N ASN A 544 2.97 -31.62 15.98
CA ASN A 544 3.11 -32.71 15.01
C ASN A 544 4.57 -33.21 14.90
N SER A 545 4.78 -34.38 14.31
CA SER A 545 6.10 -35.04 14.24
C SER A 545 7.16 -34.19 13.54
N SER A 546 6.80 -33.52 12.44
CA SER A 546 7.70 -32.64 11.69
C SER A 546 8.16 -31.44 12.54
N THR A 547 7.24 -30.75 13.19
CA THR A 547 7.54 -29.59 14.05
C THR A 547 8.35 -30.01 15.27
N THR A 548 7.98 -31.14 15.88
CA THR A 548 8.70 -31.71 17.02
C THR A 548 10.16 -31.99 16.66
N TYR A 549 10.40 -32.64 15.52
CA TYR A 549 11.75 -32.93 15.05
C TYR A 549 12.57 -31.64 14.82
N MET A 550 11.99 -30.64 14.14
CA MET A 550 12.68 -29.38 13.87
C MET A 550 12.94 -28.57 15.15
N LEU A 551 11.99 -28.52 16.09
CA LEU A 551 12.18 -27.83 17.38
C LEU A 551 13.29 -28.49 18.21
N ASN A 552 13.32 -29.83 18.27
CA ASN A 552 14.41 -30.54 18.94
C ASN A 552 15.76 -30.22 18.30
N LYS A 553 15.83 -30.21 16.96
CA LYS A 553 17.07 -29.84 16.24
C LYS A 553 17.49 -28.40 16.52
N TYR A 554 16.54 -27.46 16.51
CA TYR A 554 16.78 -26.04 16.82
C TYR A 554 17.26 -25.84 18.26
N LEU A 555 16.64 -26.49 19.25
CA LEU A 555 17.00 -26.37 20.66
C LEU A 555 18.35 -27.02 20.98
N ALA A 556 18.74 -28.05 20.22
CA ALA A 556 20.05 -28.71 20.36
C ALA A 556 21.22 -27.83 19.89
N HIS A 557 20.98 -26.91 18.94
CA HIS A 557 21.96 -25.90 18.55
C HIS A 557 21.85 -24.72 19.53
N LYS A 558 22.93 -24.46 20.29
CA LYS A 558 22.99 -23.38 21.28
C LYS A 558 23.70 -22.16 20.71
#